data_AF-A0A7L2DCM4-F1
#
_entry.id   AF-A0A7L2DCM4-F1
#
_cell.length_a   1.000
_cell.length_b   1.000
_cell.length_c   1.000
_cell.angle_alpha   90.00
_cell.angle_beta   90.00
_cell.angle_gamma   90.00
#
_symmetry.space_group_name_H-M   'P 1'
#
loop_
_entity.id
_entity.type
_entity.pdbx_description
1 polymer ?
#
loop_
_entity_poly.entity_id
_entity_poly.type
_entity_poly.pdbx_seq_one_letter_code
_entity_poly.pdbx_strand_id
1 'polypeptide(L)'
;PLTLEEVRMLVELFYLPYQHGALAQELLEHFRWLRANSLSVGVPPTAPDACGGTRWRGRAQSFQLLCARTCRLHSRLVSTAGRALLYDLHPYLWDIRNMLLAACAFVLWLGCQSITAPILLGRDAEPWVRRGGLFGELQALLPVGNSCDLFYHPPPLFPSSQLYLLRPLLPLDKVGALAWRGVLGARRRSCSEVSQGLQAQLSRAPALPVRLLGSFLSLSPEYTFVLEDEGGPCGYAAGALHAEGFLQQRDSSWLPAIRHKYPPELGTGGPALGQDALEEAVLFFHTEPLAVPQPVLRRFPSLVQLGTAPRVLDVGASRSLALCLLSALRANGSRGVFCQVSDADRQQLSFYSKLG
;
A
#
# COMPACT_ATOMS: atom_id res chain seq x y z
N PRO A 1 9.13 1.27 30.36
CA PRO A 1 8.66 2.66 30.54
C PRO A 1 8.99 3.46 29.26
N LEU A 2 8.18 4.47 28.93
CA LEU A 2 8.49 5.42 27.85
C LEU A 2 9.72 6.25 28.23
N THR A 3 10.57 6.56 27.26
CA THR A 3 11.73 7.43 27.48
C THR A 3 11.33 8.90 27.46
N LEU A 4 12.16 9.78 28.03
CA LEU A 4 11.94 11.23 27.99
C LEU A 4 11.87 11.74 26.54
N GLU A 5 12.69 11.17 25.65
CA GLU A 5 12.68 11.49 24.22
C GLU A 5 11.35 11.10 23.56
N GLU A 6 10.82 9.90 23.85
CA GLU A 6 9.54 9.44 23.33
C GLU A 6 8.38 10.35 23.77
N VAL A 7 8.39 10.80 25.02
CA VAL A 7 7.38 11.75 25.54
C VAL A 7 7.53 13.12 24.87
N ARG A 8 8.76 13.61 24.69
CA ARG A 8 9.02 14.86 23.95
C ARG A 8 8.51 14.79 22.52
N MET A 9 8.76 13.67 21.82
CA MET A 9 8.23 13.47 20.47
C MET A 9 6.70 13.54 20.45
N LEU A 10 6.02 12.96 21.44
CA LEU A 10 4.56 13.00 21.53
C LEU A 10 4.05 14.44 21.70
N VAL A 11 4.70 15.24 22.55
CA VAL A 11 4.37 16.66 22.72
C VAL A 11 4.65 17.46 21.45
N GLU A 12 5.72 17.17 20.72
CA GLU A 12 6.03 17.88 19.48
C GLU A 12 5.11 17.53 18.31
N LEU A 13 4.58 16.29 18.28
CA LEU A 13 3.56 15.87 17.32
C LEU A 13 2.18 16.49 17.61
N PHE A 14 1.87 16.71 18.89
CA PHE A 14 0.58 17.24 19.39
C PHE A 14 0.78 18.52 20.22
N TYR A 15 1.43 19.52 19.64
CA TYR A 15 1.94 20.68 20.38
C TYR A 15 0.85 21.66 20.83
N LEU A 16 0.36 22.51 19.91
CA LEU A 16 -0.68 23.50 20.17
C LEU A 16 -1.68 23.55 19.01
N PRO A 17 -2.91 24.07 19.22
CA PRO A 17 -3.93 24.13 18.17
C PRO A 17 -3.50 24.89 16.90
N TYR A 18 -2.66 25.92 17.04
CA TYR A 18 -2.24 26.81 15.96
C TYR A 18 -0.73 26.75 15.66
N GLN A 19 0.02 25.94 16.40
CA GLN A 19 1.47 25.84 16.25
C GLN A 19 1.90 24.37 16.35
N HIS A 20 2.67 23.92 15.37
CA HIS A 20 3.29 22.60 15.38
C HIS A 20 4.58 22.63 16.20
N GLY A 21 4.90 21.53 16.88
CA GLY A 21 6.20 21.36 17.51
C GLY A 21 7.31 21.18 16.46
N ALA A 22 8.56 21.27 16.89
CA ALA A 22 9.72 21.26 15.99
C ALA A 22 9.74 20.02 15.07
N LEU A 23 9.50 18.81 15.60
CA LEU A 23 9.45 17.59 14.80
C LEU A 23 8.32 17.58 13.77
N ALA A 24 7.15 18.08 14.14
CA ALA A 24 6.00 18.15 13.25
C ALA A 24 6.25 19.15 12.10
N GLN A 25 6.88 20.29 12.39
CA GLN A 25 7.32 21.25 11.37
C GLN A 25 8.37 20.63 10.46
N GLU A 26 9.39 19.96 11.02
CA GLU A 26 10.45 19.29 10.26
C GLU A 26 9.85 18.25 9.29
N LEU A 27 8.93 17.40 9.77
CA LEU A 27 8.19 16.44 8.94
C LEU A 27 7.46 17.12 7.77
N LEU A 28 6.72 18.19 8.04
CA LEU A 28 5.96 18.92 7.03
C LEU A 28 6.87 19.61 6.01
N GLU A 29 7.97 20.21 6.46
CA GLU A 29 8.96 20.85 5.59
C GLU A 29 9.66 19.85 4.69
N HIS A 30 10.10 18.72 5.25
CA HIS A 30 10.65 17.62 4.45
C HIS A 30 9.65 17.17 3.40
N PHE A 31 8.40 16.91 3.79
CA PHE A 31 7.41 16.38 2.87
C PHE A 31 7.06 17.38 1.75
N ARG A 32 6.83 18.66 2.09
CA ARG A 32 6.59 19.74 1.12
C ARG A 32 7.73 19.86 0.12
N TRP A 33 8.96 19.88 0.62
CA TRP A 33 10.14 20.05 -0.22
C TRP A 33 10.37 18.84 -1.13
N LEU A 34 10.24 17.62 -0.61
CA LEU A 34 10.41 16.38 -1.39
C LEU A 34 9.38 16.30 -2.51
N ARG A 35 8.15 16.70 -2.24
CA ARG A 35 7.08 16.80 -3.25
C ARG A 35 7.38 17.85 -4.31
N ALA A 36 7.83 19.04 -3.91
CA ALA A 36 8.14 20.13 -4.87
C ALA A 36 9.35 19.82 -5.76
N ASN A 37 10.30 19.01 -5.28
CA ASN A 37 11.56 18.69 -5.96
C ASN A 37 11.61 17.26 -6.50
N SER A 38 10.46 16.60 -6.71
CA SER A 38 10.41 15.21 -7.17
C SER A 38 11.00 15.01 -8.57
N LEU A 39 10.90 16.02 -9.44
CA LEU A 39 11.45 15.99 -10.81
C LEU A 39 12.98 15.89 -10.83
N SER A 40 13.66 16.39 -9.79
CA SER A 40 15.12 16.37 -9.67
C SER A 40 15.70 14.95 -9.51
N VAL A 41 14.86 13.95 -9.24
CA VAL A 41 15.28 12.54 -9.11
C VAL A 41 15.38 11.83 -10.46
N GLY A 42 14.61 12.26 -11.46
CA GLY A 42 14.59 11.67 -12.81
C GLY A 42 15.79 12.04 -13.68
N VAL A 43 16.65 12.98 -13.23
CA VAL A 43 17.82 13.41 -13.98
C VAL A 43 18.95 12.37 -13.84
N PRO A 44 19.48 11.83 -14.95
CA PRO A 44 20.58 10.86 -14.88
C PRO A 44 21.84 11.48 -14.25
N PRO A 45 22.66 10.68 -13.54
CA PRO A 45 23.81 11.15 -12.76
C PRO A 45 24.95 11.77 -13.60
N THR A 46 24.85 11.74 -14.93
CA THR A 46 25.82 12.31 -15.87
C THR A 46 25.62 13.80 -16.14
N ALA A 47 24.52 14.41 -15.66
CA ALA A 47 24.27 15.84 -15.79
C ALA A 47 24.98 16.66 -14.69
N PRO A 48 25.39 17.91 -14.95
CA PRO A 48 26.07 18.79 -13.97
C PRO A 48 25.24 19.06 -12.69
N ASP A 49 23.92 18.83 -12.73
CA ASP A 49 22.98 19.01 -11.60
C ASP A 49 22.80 17.76 -10.71
N ALA A 50 23.71 16.78 -10.77
CA ALA A 50 23.68 15.55 -9.95
C ALA A 50 23.54 15.80 -8.42
N CYS A 51 23.89 17.01 -7.94
CA CYS A 51 23.69 17.46 -6.55
C CYS A 51 22.21 17.50 -6.14
N GLY A 52 21.29 17.79 -7.07
CA GLY A 52 19.85 17.86 -6.78
C GLY A 52 19.28 16.51 -6.36
N GLY A 53 19.61 15.46 -7.11
CA GLY A 53 19.15 14.09 -6.82
C GLY A 53 19.75 13.50 -5.54
N THR A 54 21.02 13.78 -5.24
CA THR A 54 21.65 13.32 -3.97
C THR A 54 21.07 14.04 -2.77
N ARG A 55 20.84 15.37 -2.86
CA ARG A 55 20.17 16.15 -1.82
C ARG A 55 18.74 15.65 -1.59
N TRP A 56 18.01 15.32 -2.65
CA TRP A 56 16.66 14.77 -2.53
C TRP A 56 16.68 13.42 -1.81
N ARG A 57 17.57 12.50 -2.20
CA ARG A 57 17.71 11.19 -1.53
C ARG A 57 18.10 11.31 -0.06
N GLY A 58 19.04 12.20 0.28
CA GLY A 58 19.40 12.46 1.67
C GLY A 58 18.22 13.00 2.48
N ARG A 59 17.47 13.96 1.93
CA ARG A 59 16.29 14.52 2.58
C ARG A 59 15.14 13.51 2.71
N ALA A 60 14.98 12.60 1.74
CA ALA A 60 14.02 11.50 1.79
C ALA A 60 14.38 10.48 2.88
N GLN A 61 15.66 10.18 3.06
CA GLN A 61 16.14 9.30 4.12
C GLN A 61 15.88 9.90 5.51
N SER A 62 16.14 11.20 5.70
CA SER A 62 15.78 11.90 6.94
C SER A 62 14.28 11.82 7.24
N PHE A 63 13.44 12.06 6.23
CA PHE A 63 11.98 11.94 6.36
C PHE A 63 11.55 10.51 6.75
N GLN A 64 12.10 9.48 6.10
CA GLN A 64 11.85 8.08 6.43
C GLN A 64 12.24 7.74 7.86
N LEU A 65 13.38 8.26 8.34
CA LEU A 65 13.83 8.05 9.71
C LEU A 65 12.84 8.66 10.72
N LEU A 66 12.32 9.86 10.44
CA LEU A 66 11.30 10.50 11.28
C LEU A 66 10.00 9.69 11.29
N CYS A 67 9.51 9.24 10.13
CA CYS A 67 8.32 8.37 10.05
C CYS A 67 8.52 7.07 10.83
N ALA A 68 9.71 6.44 10.72
CA ALA A 68 10.05 5.22 11.43
C ALA A 68 10.10 5.44 12.95
N ARG A 69 10.63 6.59 13.41
CA ARG A 69 10.61 6.99 14.83
C ARG A 69 9.17 7.12 15.35
N THR A 70 8.27 7.75 14.59
CA THR A 70 6.85 7.86 14.98
C THR A 70 6.15 6.49 15.03
N CYS A 71 6.44 5.59 14.09
CA CYS A 71 5.90 4.23 14.12
C CYS A 71 6.39 3.44 15.36
N ARG A 72 7.67 3.59 15.70
CA ARG A 72 8.24 3.02 16.94
C ARG A 72 7.61 3.61 18.19
N LEU A 73 7.39 4.92 18.23
CA LEU A 73 6.69 5.59 19.33
C LEU A 73 5.31 4.98 19.57
N HIS A 74 4.53 4.75 18.50
CA HIS A 74 3.22 4.08 18.60
C HIS A 74 3.34 2.67 19.19
N SER A 75 4.25 1.84 18.67
CA SER A 75 4.47 0.47 19.19
C SER A 75 4.88 0.48 20.67
N ARG A 76 5.71 1.44 21.09
CA ARG A 76 6.15 1.63 22.48
C ARG A 76 5.02 2.13 23.38
N LEU A 77 4.18 3.05 22.91
CA LEU A 77 2.99 3.50 23.64
C LEU A 77 2.05 2.31 23.89
N VAL A 78 1.76 1.52 22.85
CA VAL A 78 0.85 0.36 22.95
C VAL A 78 1.39 -0.73 23.89
N SER A 79 2.70 -0.96 23.88
CA SER A 79 3.32 -2.04 24.69
C SER A 79 3.65 -1.65 26.13
N THR A 80 3.85 -0.35 26.43
CA THR A 80 4.40 0.07 27.73
C THR A 80 3.55 1.08 28.51
N ALA A 81 2.61 1.79 27.87
CA ALA A 81 1.82 2.80 28.56
C ALA A 81 0.72 2.19 29.44
N GLY A 82 0.35 2.90 30.51
CA GLY A 82 -0.84 2.56 31.29
C GLY A 82 -2.09 2.63 30.42
N ARG A 83 -3.08 1.75 30.69
CA ARG A 83 -4.29 1.60 29.87
C ARG A 83 -5.08 2.91 29.70
N ALA A 84 -5.15 3.73 30.75
CA ALA A 84 -5.84 5.02 30.70
C ALA A 84 -5.22 5.96 29.65
N LEU A 85 -3.90 6.21 29.77
CA LEU A 85 -3.16 7.06 28.82
C LEU A 85 -3.22 6.50 27.39
N LEU A 86 -3.12 5.17 27.26
CA LEU A 86 -3.16 4.51 25.96
C LEU A 86 -4.50 4.77 25.26
N TYR A 87 -5.64 4.54 25.90
CA TYR A 87 -6.93 4.68 25.24
C TYR A 87 -7.27 6.13 24.87
N ASP A 88 -6.82 7.11 25.66
CA ASP A 88 -7.04 8.53 25.36
C ASP A 88 -6.17 9.01 24.18
N LEU A 89 -4.90 8.58 24.09
CA LEU A 89 -3.96 9.06 23.07
C LEU A 89 -3.89 8.17 21.82
N HIS A 90 -4.30 6.91 21.90
CA HIS A 90 -4.18 5.95 20.80
C HIS A 90 -4.86 6.42 19.50
N PRO A 91 -6.10 6.94 19.49
CA PRO A 91 -6.76 7.36 18.25
C PRO A 91 -5.92 8.36 17.45
N TYR A 92 -5.38 9.38 18.13
CA TYR A 92 -4.60 10.44 17.51
C TYR A 92 -3.27 9.92 16.98
N LEU A 93 -2.56 9.11 17.77
CA LEU A 93 -1.25 8.59 17.37
C LEU A 93 -1.38 7.52 16.27
N TRP A 94 -2.44 6.71 16.30
CA TRP A 94 -2.76 5.74 15.24
C TRP A 94 -3.04 6.45 13.91
N ASP A 95 -3.81 7.53 13.92
CA ASP A 95 -4.10 8.35 12.74
C ASP A 95 -2.82 8.94 12.13
N ILE A 96 -1.99 9.60 12.94
CA ILE A 96 -0.71 10.18 12.46
C ILE A 96 0.23 9.09 11.95
N ARG A 97 0.34 7.96 12.67
CA ARG A 97 1.18 6.82 12.24
C ARG A 97 0.77 6.35 10.85
N ASN A 98 -0.51 6.09 10.62
CA ASN A 98 -1.01 5.58 9.34
C ASN A 98 -0.81 6.59 8.20
N MET A 99 -1.02 7.88 8.47
CA MET A 99 -0.72 8.94 7.51
C MET A 99 0.75 9.00 7.14
N LEU A 100 1.64 8.90 8.13
CA LEU A 100 3.08 8.88 7.88
C LEU A 100 3.53 7.62 7.16
N LEU A 101 2.91 6.45 7.42
CA LEU A 101 3.16 5.23 6.65
C LEU A 101 2.81 5.43 5.16
N ALA A 102 1.63 5.98 4.87
CA ALA A 102 1.20 6.27 3.50
C ALA A 102 2.09 7.33 2.83
N ALA A 103 2.40 8.43 3.54
CA ALA A 103 3.24 9.52 3.02
C ALA A 103 4.69 9.06 2.76
N CYS A 104 5.26 8.25 3.65
CA CYS A 104 6.59 7.67 3.48
C CYS A 104 6.67 6.80 2.22
N ALA A 105 5.70 5.91 2.02
CA ALA A 105 5.63 5.07 0.84
C ALA A 105 5.41 5.87 -0.45
N PHE A 106 4.60 6.93 -0.40
CA PHE A 106 4.40 7.84 -1.51
C PHE A 106 5.70 8.58 -1.88
N VAL A 107 6.44 9.08 -0.89
CA VAL A 107 7.76 9.69 -1.11
C VAL A 107 8.73 8.68 -1.73
N LEU A 108 8.80 7.46 -1.20
CA LEU A 108 9.63 6.40 -1.79
C LEU A 108 9.29 6.15 -3.26
N TRP A 109 7.99 6.09 -3.58
CA TRP A 109 7.52 5.93 -4.95
C TRP A 109 7.92 7.11 -5.85
N LEU A 110 7.84 8.35 -5.38
CA LEU A 110 8.34 9.52 -6.11
C LEU A 110 9.82 9.38 -6.47
N GLY A 111 10.61 8.74 -5.60
CA GLY A 111 12.04 8.51 -5.83
C GLY A 111 12.36 7.37 -6.80
N CYS A 112 11.40 6.49 -7.07
CA CYS A 112 11.57 5.34 -7.98
C CYS A 112 11.13 5.65 -9.41
N GLN A 113 10.37 6.72 -9.64
CA GLN A 113 9.85 7.04 -10.95
C GLN A 113 10.77 7.99 -11.74
N SER A 114 10.97 7.68 -13.02
CA SER A 114 11.37 8.69 -14.01
C SER A 114 10.12 9.50 -14.37
N ILE A 115 9.68 10.34 -13.43
CA ILE A 115 8.45 11.14 -13.59
C ILE A 115 8.68 12.13 -14.74
N THR A 116 8.03 11.90 -15.88
CA THR A 116 8.12 12.78 -17.05
C THR A 116 7.08 13.89 -17.04
N ALA A 117 6.06 13.81 -16.19
CA ALA A 117 4.97 14.78 -16.11
C ALA A 117 4.90 15.44 -14.71
N PRO A 118 4.65 16.77 -14.63
CA PRO A 118 4.43 17.42 -13.34
C PRO A 118 3.24 16.78 -12.63
N ILE A 119 3.40 16.48 -11.34
CA ILE A 119 2.33 15.91 -10.50
C ILE A 119 1.12 16.83 -10.60
N LEU A 120 0.03 16.34 -11.19
CA LEU A 120 -1.16 17.15 -11.41
C LEU A 120 -1.80 17.45 -10.05
N LEU A 121 -1.74 18.71 -9.63
CA LEU A 121 -2.27 19.15 -8.36
C LEU A 121 -3.81 19.06 -8.39
N GLY A 122 -4.38 18.25 -7.50
CA GLY A 122 -5.78 18.39 -7.15
C GLY A 122 -6.00 19.78 -6.55
N ARG A 123 -6.94 20.54 -7.11
CA ARG A 123 -7.43 21.83 -6.61
C ARG A 123 -7.64 21.77 -5.09
N ASP A 124 -7.28 22.83 -4.39
CA ASP A 124 -7.38 22.97 -2.93
C ASP A 124 -8.71 22.42 -2.40
N ALA A 125 -8.66 21.34 -1.60
CA ALA A 125 -9.81 20.96 -0.79
C ALA A 125 -10.19 22.12 0.12
N GLU A 126 -11.49 22.33 0.28
CA GLU A 126 -12.03 23.36 1.16
C GLU A 126 -11.48 23.18 2.60
N PRO A 127 -11.11 24.26 3.31
CA PRO A 127 -10.38 24.16 4.58
C PRO A 127 -11.10 23.34 5.67
N TRP A 128 -12.43 23.33 5.68
CA TRP A 128 -13.28 22.64 6.68
C TRP A 128 -13.38 21.13 6.48
N VAL A 129 -12.92 20.62 5.34
CA VAL A 129 -12.91 19.19 4.98
C VAL A 129 -11.77 18.44 5.68
N ARG A 130 -10.77 19.17 6.20
CA ARG A 130 -9.55 18.63 6.80
C ARG A 130 -9.69 18.61 8.31
N ARG A 131 -9.21 17.54 8.95
CA ARG A 131 -8.97 17.58 10.41
C ARG A 131 -7.88 18.61 10.69
N GLY A 132 -7.99 19.40 11.76
CA GLY A 132 -6.95 20.38 12.11
C GLY A 132 -5.61 19.73 12.48
N GLY A 133 -4.57 20.54 12.66
CA GLY A 133 -3.25 20.11 13.13
C GLY A 133 -2.42 19.33 12.08
N LEU A 134 -1.43 18.58 12.56
CA LEU A 134 -0.45 17.89 11.70
C LEU A 134 -1.11 16.92 10.72
N PHE A 135 -2.14 16.19 11.16
CA PHE A 135 -2.86 15.23 10.32
C PHE A 135 -3.46 15.90 9.07
N GLY A 136 -4.17 17.02 9.23
CA GLY A 136 -4.79 17.72 8.12
C GLY A 136 -3.82 18.28 7.11
N GLU A 137 -2.68 18.77 7.59
CA GLU A 137 -1.62 19.26 6.71
C GLU A 137 -0.97 18.12 5.93
N LEU A 138 -0.69 16.97 6.57
CA LEU A 138 -0.21 15.78 5.88
C LEU A 138 -1.23 15.25 4.87
N GLN A 139 -2.52 15.25 5.22
CA GLN A 139 -3.63 14.88 4.34
C GLN A 139 -3.67 15.78 3.11
N ALA A 140 -3.61 17.10 3.29
CA ALA A 140 -3.60 18.08 2.19
C ALA A 140 -2.39 17.93 1.26
N LEU A 141 -1.28 17.42 1.79
CA LEU A 141 -0.07 17.20 1.02
C LEU A 141 -0.13 15.92 0.18
N LEU A 142 -1.09 15.01 0.41
CA LEU A 142 -1.32 13.86 -0.46
C LEU A 142 -2.25 14.19 -1.63
N PRO A 143 -2.03 13.63 -2.83
CA PRO A 143 -2.90 13.84 -4.00
C PRO A 143 -4.37 13.48 -3.79
N VAL A 144 -4.66 12.53 -2.89
CA VAL A 144 -6.03 12.10 -2.52
C VAL A 144 -6.61 12.82 -1.32
N GLY A 145 -5.94 13.86 -0.80
CA GLY A 145 -6.32 14.57 0.42
C GLY A 145 -7.74 15.13 0.44
N ASN A 146 -8.34 15.35 -0.74
CA ASN A 146 -9.69 15.88 -0.88
C ASN A 146 -10.80 14.85 -0.61
N SER A 147 -10.49 13.55 -0.61
CA SER A 147 -11.48 12.48 -0.40
C SER A 147 -11.58 12.12 1.07
N CYS A 148 -12.52 12.75 1.79
CA CYS A 148 -12.75 12.51 3.23
C CYS A 148 -12.90 11.04 3.60
N ASP A 149 -13.68 10.28 2.83
CA ASP A 149 -14.07 8.92 3.19
C ASP A 149 -12.88 7.98 3.36
N LEU A 150 -11.75 8.27 2.70
CA LEU A 150 -10.50 7.51 2.83
C LEU A 150 -9.80 7.72 4.19
N PHE A 151 -10.11 8.82 4.90
CA PHE A 151 -9.44 9.25 6.13
C PHE A 151 -10.33 9.13 7.38
N TYR A 152 -11.65 8.99 7.23
CA TYR A 152 -12.58 8.92 8.37
C TYR A 152 -12.86 7.49 8.82
N HIS A 153 -12.04 6.98 9.74
CA HIS A 153 -12.31 5.68 10.35
C HIS A 153 -12.00 5.61 11.84
N PRO A 154 -12.80 4.84 12.61
CA PRO A 154 -12.49 4.60 14.00
C PRO A 154 -11.22 3.74 14.12
N PRO A 155 -10.32 4.07 15.07
CA PRO A 155 -9.20 3.20 15.40
C PRO A 155 -9.72 1.85 15.94
N PRO A 156 -8.92 0.78 15.82
CA PRO A 156 -9.29 -0.51 16.39
C PRO A 156 -9.43 -0.40 17.91
N LEU A 157 -10.44 -1.06 18.49
CA LEU A 157 -10.65 -1.11 19.94
C LEU A 157 -9.45 -1.74 20.69
N PHE A 158 -8.74 -2.64 20.01
CA PHE A 158 -7.55 -3.30 20.53
C PHE A 158 -6.33 -2.86 19.70
N PRO A 159 -5.48 -1.99 20.25
CA PRO A 159 -4.31 -1.51 19.55
C PRO A 159 -3.29 -2.64 19.36
N SER A 160 -2.71 -2.73 18.17
CA SER A 160 -1.60 -3.64 17.88
C SER A 160 -0.26 -2.90 18.00
N SER A 161 0.73 -3.53 18.63
CA SER A 161 2.11 -3.05 18.69
C SER A 161 2.94 -3.42 17.45
N GLN A 162 2.34 -4.13 16.49
CA GLN A 162 3.02 -4.60 15.30
C GLN A 162 3.51 -3.44 14.43
N LEU A 163 4.78 -3.53 14.02
CA LEU A 163 5.39 -2.58 13.10
C LEU A 163 5.16 -3.03 11.66
N TYR A 164 4.88 -2.06 10.81
CA TYR A 164 4.71 -2.27 9.39
C TYR A 164 5.63 -1.33 8.61
N LEU A 165 6.17 -1.84 7.51
CA LEU A 165 6.90 -1.07 6.51
C LEU A 165 6.08 -1.08 5.21
N LEU A 166 5.75 0.09 4.70
CA LEU A 166 5.10 0.25 3.40
C LEU A 166 6.12 0.81 2.41
N ARG A 167 6.33 0.11 1.30
CA ARG A 167 7.34 0.49 0.28
C ARG A 167 6.89 0.14 -1.13
N PRO A 168 7.40 0.84 -2.17
CA PRO A 168 7.22 0.39 -3.55
C PRO A 168 7.92 -0.95 -3.80
N LEU A 169 7.48 -1.65 -4.84
CA LEU A 169 8.06 -2.90 -5.28
C LEU A 169 9.52 -2.71 -5.72
N LEU A 170 10.43 -3.51 -5.18
CA LEU A 170 11.84 -3.52 -5.59
C LEU A 170 12.08 -4.58 -6.68
N PRO A 171 13.06 -4.39 -7.57
CA PRO A 171 13.42 -5.40 -8.58
C PRO A 171 13.78 -6.77 -7.97
N LEU A 172 14.38 -6.78 -6.76
CA LEU A 172 14.71 -8.02 -6.04
C LEU A 172 13.46 -8.82 -5.65
N ASP A 173 12.33 -8.16 -5.38
CA ASP A 173 11.07 -8.82 -5.02
C ASP A 173 10.47 -9.59 -6.19
N LYS A 174 10.78 -9.19 -7.44
CA LYS A 174 10.33 -9.91 -8.66
C LYS A 174 10.97 -11.29 -8.75
N VAL A 175 12.26 -11.39 -8.42
CA VAL A 175 13.01 -12.66 -8.38
C VAL A 175 12.60 -13.48 -7.15
N GLY A 176 12.33 -12.79 -6.04
CA GLY A 176 11.80 -13.34 -4.80
C GLY A 176 10.28 -13.51 -4.76
N ALA A 177 9.57 -13.67 -5.90
CA ALA A 177 8.11 -13.83 -5.94
C ALA A 177 7.57 -14.98 -5.04
N LEU A 178 8.47 -15.87 -4.60
CA LEU A 178 8.27 -16.91 -3.58
C LEU A 178 7.97 -16.36 -2.17
N ALA A 179 8.38 -15.14 -1.83
CA ALA A 179 8.16 -14.51 -0.53
C ALA A 179 6.69 -14.09 -0.29
N TRP A 180 5.92 -13.92 -1.38
CA TRP A 180 4.48 -13.63 -1.33
C TRP A 180 3.60 -14.83 -0.95
N ARG A 181 4.19 -16.03 -0.78
CA ARG A 181 3.49 -17.28 -0.45
C ARG A 181 2.68 -17.20 0.84
N GLY A 182 3.20 -16.52 1.87
CA GLY A 182 2.51 -16.37 3.16
C GLY A 182 1.28 -15.45 3.09
N VAL A 183 1.36 -14.38 2.29
CA VAL A 183 0.27 -13.39 2.12
C VAL A 183 -0.91 -13.99 1.37
N LEU A 184 -0.60 -14.74 0.30
CA LEU A 184 -1.58 -15.20 -0.66
C LEU A 184 -2.15 -16.58 -0.31
N GLY A 185 -1.38 -17.44 0.37
CA GLY A 185 -1.85 -18.75 0.83
C GLY A 185 -2.77 -18.68 2.06
N ALA A 186 -2.60 -17.69 2.93
CA ALA A 186 -3.41 -17.54 4.13
C ALA A 186 -4.80 -16.93 3.85
N ARG A 187 -4.96 -16.20 2.74
CA ARG A 187 -6.21 -15.51 2.37
C ARG A 187 -7.43 -16.43 2.19
N ARG A 188 -7.24 -17.74 2.00
CA ARG A 188 -8.35 -18.73 1.87
C ARG A 188 -8.66 -19.48 3.18
N ARG A 189 -7.83 -19.38 4.23
CA ARG A 189 -7.99 -20.15 5.48
C ARG A 189 -8.94 -19.52 6.51
N SER A 190 -10.07 -18.99 6.06
CA SER A 190 -11.17 -18.66 6.98
C SER A 190 -12.12 -19.85 7.22
N CYS A 191 -11.80 -21.05 6.73
CA CYS A 191 -12.46 -22.29 7.12
C CYS A 191 -11.42 -23.32 7.63
N SER A 192 -11.58 -23.66 8.91
CA SER A 192 -10.95 -24.70 9.73
C SER A 192 -9.42 -24.66 9.97
N GLU A 193 -9.12 -24.89 11.24
CA GLU A 193 -7.84 -24.97 11.93
C GLU A 193 -6.80 -25.88 11.24
N VAL A 194 -5.51 -25.57 11.42
CA VAL A 194 -4.42 -26.47 11.84
C VAL A 194 -3.06 -25.81 11.57
N SER A 195 -2.25 -25.86 12.63
CA SER A 195 -0.94 -25.25 12.86
C SER A 195 0.21 -25.80 12.01
N GLN A 196 1.22 -24.94 11.82
CA GLN A 196 2.67 -25.18 11.87
C GLN A 196 3.36 -26.17 10.89
N GLY A 197 2.64 -26.96 10.09
CA GLY A 197 3.26 -27.89 9.11
C GLY A 197 3.56 -27.34 7.70
N LEU A 198 3.22 -26.08 7.40
CA LEU A 198 3.00 -25.64 6.02
C LEU A 198 4.14 -24.91 5.29
N GLN A 199 5.26 -24.69 5.96
CA GLN A 199 6.45 -24.07 5.34
C GLN A 199 6.99 -24.95 4.19
N ALA A 200 6.86 -26.28 4.30
CA ALA A 200 7.37 -27.25 3.31
C ALA A 200 6.40 -27.51 2.13
N GLN A 201 5.09 -27.32 2.34
CA GLN A 201 4.04 -27.65 1.36
C GLN A 201 3.79 -26.53 0.35
N LEU A 202 4.10 -25.29 0.72
CA LEU A 202 4.06 -24.18 -0.21
C LEU A 202 5.13 -24.28 -1.30
N SER A 203 6.11 -25.17 -1.24
CA SER A 203 7.09 -25.38 -2.33
C SER A 203 6.45 -25.71 -3.69
N ARG A 204 5.17 -26.15 -3.76
CA ARG A 204 4.56 -26.74 -4.97
C ARG A 204 3.55 -25.90 -5.78
N ALA A 205 3.06 -24.74 -5.32
CA ALA A 205 2.03 -23.98 -6.07
C ALA A 205 2.42 -22.52 -6.38
N PRO A 206 3.22 -22.24 -7.43
CA PRO A 206 3.55 -20.87 -7.88
C PRO A 206 2.40 -20.16 -8.62
N ALA A 207 1.28 -20.83 -8.89
CA ALA A 207 0.21 -20.31 -9.75
C ALA A 207 -0.70 -19.25 -9.08
N LEU A 208 -0.95 -19.33 -7.77
CA LEU A 208 -1.81 -18.37 -7.06
C LEU A 208 -1.26 -16.92 -7.06
N PRO A 209 0.03 -16.68 -6.75
CA PRO A 209 0.61 -15.35 -6.88
C PRO A 209 0.58 -14.81 -8.30
N VAL A 210 0.77 -15.69 -9.28
CA VAL A 210 0.69 -15.33 -10.70
C VAL A 210 -0.72 -14.91 -11.07
N ARG A 211 -1.75 -15.60 -10.57
CA ARG A 211 -3.17 -15.23 -10.76
C ARG A 211 -3.49 -13.84 -10.24
N LEU A 212 -3.04 -13.52 -9.03
CA LEU A 212 -3.46 -12.29 -8.35
C LEU A 212 -2.61 -11.08 -8.73
N LEU A 213 -1.29 -11.22 -8.85
CA LEU A 213 -0.37 -10.10 -9.04
C LEU A 213 0.42 -10.17 -10.35
N GLY A 214 0.43 -11.33 -11.02
CA GLY A 214 1.33 -11.56 -12.14
C GLY A 214 1.15 -10.57 -13.29
N SER A 215 -0.08 -10.20 -13.62
CA SER A 215 -0.37 -9.22 -14.67
C SER A 215 0.17 -7.84 -14.32
N PHE A 216 -0.03 -7.38 -13.08
CA PHE A 216 0.49 -6.09 -12.60
C PHE A 216 2.02 -6.07 -12.52
N LEU A 217 2.65 -7.14 -12.05
CA LEU A 217 4.11 -7.23 -11.94
C LEU A 217 4.81 -7.18 -13.31
N SER A 218 4.15 -7.73 -14.34
CA SER A 218 4.65 -7.76 -15.72
C SER A 218 4.33 -6.48 -16.48
N LEU A 219 3.10 -5.96 -16.39
CA LEU A 219 2.61 -4.87 -17.25
C LEU A 219 2.65 -3.49 -16.58
N SER A 220 2.45 -3.39 -15.26
CA SER A 220 2.39 -2.12 -14.53
C SER A 220 3.10 -2.16 -13.15
N PRO A 221 4.39 -2.55 -13.11
CA PRO A 221 5.11 -2.69 -11.83
C PRO A 221 5.28 -1.37 -11.07
N GLU A 222 5.18 -0.24 -11.76
CA GLU A 222 5.37 1.12 -11.23
C GLU A 222 4.29 1.58 -10.23
N TYR A 223 3.12 0.91 -10.21
CA TYR A 223 2.05 1.15 -9.24
C TYR A 223 1.85 -0.06 -8.33
N THR A 224 2.93 -0.76 -7.98
CA THR A 224 2.90 -1.89 -7.06
C THR A 224 3.61 -1.55 -5.75
N PHE A 225 2.92 -1.78 -4.64
CA PHE A 225 3.35 -1.51 -3.27
C PHE A 225 3.28 -2.77 -2.42
N VAL A 226 4.19 -2.85 -1.46
CA VAL A 226 4.36 -3.97 -0.54
C VAL A 226 4.22 -3.46 0.88
N LEU A 227 3.40 -4.16 1.65
CA LEU A 227 3.34 -4.05 3.10
C LEU A 227 4.13 -5.21 3.70
N GLU A 228 5.08 -4.90 4.57
CA GLU A 228 5.90 -5.87 5.28
C GLU A 228 5.69 -5.71 6.79
N ASP A 229 5.69 -6.82 7.49
CA ASP A 229 5.81 -6.89 8.95
C ASP A 229 7.11 -7.59 9.35
N GLU A 230 7.32 -7.82 10.65
CA GLU A 230 8.48 -8.56 11.18
C GLU A 230 8.62 -9.99 10.59
N GLY A 231 7.53 -10.56 10.07
CA GLY A 231 7.48 -11.87 9.41
C GLY A 231 7.63 -11.81 7.89
N GLY A 232 7.99 -10.65 7.32
CA GLY A 232 8.17 -10.41 5.89
C GLY A 232 6.92 -9.81 5.22
N PRO A 233 6.79 -9.93 3.88
CA PRO A 233 5.64 -9.42 3.16
C PRO A 233 4.33 -9.95 3.76
N CYS A 234 3.41 -9.03 4.04
CA CYS A 234 2.12 -9.29 4.67
C CYS A 234 0.94 -8.64 3.92
N GLY A 235 1.20 -7.81 2.91
CA GLY A 235 0.15 -7.24 2.05
C GLY A 235 0.69 -6.61 0.77
N TYR A 236 -0.19 -6.39 -0.21
CA TYR A 236 0.11 -5.79 -1.49
C TYR A 236 -0.98 -4.83 -1.95
N ALA A 237 -0.57 -3.82 -2.70
CA ALA A 237 -1.41 -2.98 -3.54
C ALA A 237 -0.81 -2.99 -4.93
N ALA A 238 -1.63 -3.22 -5.95
CA ALA A 238 -1.22 -3.08 -7.33
C ALA A 238 -2.26 -2.26 -8.09
N GLY A 239 -1.82 -1.47 -9.05
CA GLY A 239 -2.70 -0.72 -9.91
C GLY A 239 -2.19 -0.61 -11.34
N ALA A 240 -3.10 -0.20 -12.21
CA ALA A 240 -2.82 0.17 -13.59
C ALA A 240 -3.48 1.51 -13.87
N LEU A 241 -2.71 2.48 -14.37
CA LEU A 241 -3.20 3.83 -14.65
C LEU A 241 -4.26 3.83 -15.76
N HIS A 242 -4.01 3.08 -16.84
CA HIS A 242 -4.89 2.93 -18.00
C HIS A 242 -5.44 1.51 -18.07
N ALA A 243 -6.62 1.29 -17.49
CA ALA A 243 -7.24 -0.02 -17.39
C ALA A 243 -7.54 -0.65 -18.76
N GLU A 244 -8.00 0.13 -19.74
CA GLU A 244 -8.30 -0.39 -21.08
C GLU A 244 -7.07 -0.99 -21.76
N GLY A 245 -5.97 -0.22 -21.84
CA GLY A 245 -4.72 -0.70 -22.41
C GLY A 245 -4.11 -1.86 -21.61
N PHE A 246 -4.21 -1.81 -20.27
CA PHE A 246 -3.75 -2.89 -19.40
C PHE A 246 -4.52 -4.20 -19.65
N LEU A 247 -5.85 -4.14 -19.75
CA LEU A 247 -6.69 -5.31 -20.00
C LEU A 247 -6.43 -5.88 -21.40
N GLN A 248 -6.28 -5.02 -22.42
CA GLN A 248 -5.91 -5.45 -23.77
C GLN A 248 -4.55 -6.18 -23.78
N GLN A 249 -3.52 -5.61 -23.13
CA GLN A 249 -2.20 -6.24 -23.05
C GLN A 249 -2.21 -7.52 -22.22
N ARG A 250 -3.01 -7.56 -21.15
CA ARG A 250 -3.22 -8.76 -20.34
C ARG A 250 -3.78 -9.88 -21.19
N ASP A 251 -4.77 -9.59 -22.02
CA ASP A 251 -5.47 -10.59 -22.82
C ASP A 251 -4.68 -11.00 -24.07
N SER A 252 -3.90 -10.08 -24.67
CA SER A 252 -3.15 -10.34 -25.90
C SER A 252 -1.76 -10.97 -25.69
N SER A 253 -1.07 -10.65 -24.58
CA SER A 253 0.33 -11.05 -24.36
C SER A 253 0.54 -11.87 -23.09
N TRP A 254 -0.01 -11.42 -21.95
CA TRP A 254 0.25 -12.04 -20.66
C TRP A 254 -0.53 -13.35 -20.49
N LEU A 255 -1.85 -13.38 -20.74
CA LEU A 255 -2.68 -14.57 -20.60
C LEU A 255 -2.18 -15.72 -21.49
N PRO A 256 -1.87 -15.53 -22.79
CA PRO A 256 -1.31 -16.58 -23.62
C PRO A 256 0.00 -17.17 -23.07
N ALA A 257 0.91 -16.32 -22.60
CA ALA A 257 2.17 -16.77 -21.99
C ALA A 257 1.96 -17.57 -20.71
N ILE A 258 0.99 -17.17 -19.87
CA ILE A 258 0.64 -17.89 -18.64
C ILE A 258 -0.08 -19.20 -18.94
N ARG A 259 -0.98 -19.25 -19.93
CA ARG A 259 -1.64 -20.49 -20.38
C ARG A 259 -0.64 -21.52 -20.90
N HIS A 260 0.43 -21.08 -21.57
CA HIS A 260 1.52 -21.96 -21.98
C HIS A 260 2.32 -22.49 -20.78
N LYS A 261 2.56 -21.65 -19.77
CA LYS A 261 3.27 -22.04 -18.53
C LYS A 261 2.43 -22.96 -17.62
N TYR A 262 1.11 -22.84 -17.66
CA TYR A 262 0.15 -23.59 -16.84
C TYR A 262 -0.95 -24.23 -17.72
N PRO A 263 -0.64 -25.35 -18.42
CA PRO A 263 -1.62 -26.07 -19.22
C PRO A 263 -2.77 -26.64 -18.36
N PRO A 264 -3.95 -26.92 -18.95
CA PRO A 264 -5.12 -27.40 -18.21
C PRO A 264 -4.89 -28.75 -17.51
N GLU A 265 -4.05 -29.61 -18.11
CA GLU A 265 -3.68 -30.94 -17.59
C GLU A 265 -3.00 -30.90 -16.21
N LEU A 266 -2.38 -29.76 -15.88
CA LEU A 266 -1.70 -29.52 -14.61
C LEU A 266 -2.69 -29.36 -13.44
N GLY A 267 -3.97 -29.07 -13.72
CA GLY A 267 -5.03 -28.96 -12.72
C GLY A 267 -5.70 -30.30 -12.37
N THR A 268 -5.65 -31.30 -13.25
CA THR A 268 -6.45 -32.55 -13.17
C THR A 268 -5.83 -33.70 -12.36
N GLY A 269 -4.72 -33.48 -11.65
CA GLY A 269 -4.13 -34.55 -10.82
C GLY A 269 -4.94 -34.81 -9.55
N GLY A 270 -5.01 -36.07 -9.10
CA GLY A 270 -5.87 -36.55 -8.00
C GLY A 270 -5.67 -35.90 -6.61
N PRO A 271 -6.36 -36.40 -5.57
CA PRO A 271 -6.60 -35.67 -4.32
C PRO A 271 -5.34 -35.60 -3.45
N ALA A 272 -4.50 -34.59 -3.65
CA ALA A 272 -3.45 -34.20 -2.73
C ALA A 272 -3.71 -32.81 -2.15
N LEU A 273 -3.37 -32.62 -0.87
CA LEU A 273 -3.54 -31.34 -0.18
C LEU A 273 -2.73 -30.22 -0.89
N GLY A 274 -3.44 -29.25 -1.49
CA GLY A 274 -2.87 -28.13 -2.25
C GLY A 274 -3.13 -28.15 -3.75
N GLN A 275 -3.70 -29.24 -4.28
CA GLN A 275 -4.12 -29.36 -5.69
C GLN A 275 -5.25 -28.39 -6.02
N ASP A 276 -6.22 -28.22 -5.13
CA ASP A 276 -7.40 -27.35 -5.30
C ASP A 276 -7.04 -25.90 -5.66
N ALA A 277 -5.98 -25.37 -5.05
CA ALA A 277 -5.51 -24.00 -5.29
C ALA A 277 -4.83 -23.83 -6.65
N LEU A 278 -4.13 -24.87 -7.11
CA LEU A 278 -3.50 -24.90 -8.42
C LEU A 278 -4.56 -25.09 -9.50
N GLU A 279 -5.50 -26.01 -9.29
CA GLU A 279 -6.64 -26.27 -10.18
C GLU A 279 -7.48 -25.00 -10.37
N GLU A 280 -7.83 -24.29 -9.29
CA GLU A 280 -8.57 -23.02 -9.36
C GLU A 280 -7.80 -21.94 -10.12
N ALA A 281 -6.47 -21.87 -9.94
CA ALA A 281 -5.63 -20.92 -10.65
C ALA A 281 -5.54 -21.23 -12.15
N VAL A 282 -5.36 -22.52 -12.50
CA VAL A 282 -5.36 -23.00 -13.87
C VAL A 282 -6.71 -22.75 -14.53
N LEU A 283 -7.81 -23.09 -13.86
CA LEU A 283 -9.17 -22.80 -14.33
C LEU A 283 -9.35 -21.30 -14.60
N PHE A 284 -8.89 -20.43 -13.70
CA PHE A 284 -8.95 -18.98 -13.89
C PHE A 284 -8.17 -18.52 -15.12
N PHE A 285 -6.99 -19.06 -15.39
CA PHE A 285 -6.20 -18.69 -16.57
C PHE A 285 -6.85 -19.09 -17.89
N HIS A 286 -7.58 -20.20 -17.90
CA HIS A 286 -8.25 -20.73 -19.10
C HIS A 286 -9.69 -20.25 -19.26
N THR A 287 -10.31 -19.70 -18.21
CA THR A 287 -11.64 -19.08 -18.29
C THR A 287 -11.56 -17.76 -19.06
N GLU A 288 -12.58 -17.47 -19.86
CA GLU A 288 -12.67 -16.18 -20.56
C GLU A 288 -12.81 -15.02 -19.56
N PRO A 289 -12.00 -13.96 -19.68
CA PRO A 289 -12.09 -12.83 -18.78
C PRO A 289 -13.40 -12.08 -18.99
N LEU A 290 -14.06 -11.71 -17.88
CA LEU A 290 -15.28 -10.92 -17.92
C LEU A 290 -14.99 -9.53 -18.51
N ALA A 291 -15.72 -9.15 -19.55
CA ALA A 291 -15.60 -7.83 -20.16
C ALA A 291 -16.08 -6.75 -19.19
N VAL A 292 -15.25 -5.71 -18.98
CA VAL A 292 -15.64 -4.55 -18.17
C VAL A 292 -16.46 -3.61 -19.05
N PRO A 293 -17.66 -3.17 -18.63
CA PRO A 293 -18.48 -2.26 -19.41
C PRO A 293 -17.75 -0.94 -19.73
N GLN A 294 -17.82 -0.49 -20.98
CA GLN A 294 -17.19 0.78 -21.43
C GLN A 294 -17.58 2.01 -20.58
N PRO A 295 -18.83 2.17 -20.08
CA PRO A 295 -19.16 3.28 -19.19
C PRO A 295 -18.32 3.32 -17.91
N VAL A 296 -17.96 2.15 -17.37
CA VAL A 296 -17.09 2.03 -16.19
C VAL A 296 -15.69 2.50 -16.53
N LEU A 297 -15.10 2.02 -17.64
CA LEU A 297 -13.76 2.42 -18.07
C LEU A 297 -13.63 3.91 -18.36
N ARG A 298 -14.68 4.54 -18.93
CA ARG A 298 -14.70 5.99 -19.18
C ARG A 298 -14.78 6.80 -17.89
N ARG A 299 -15.52 6.32 -16.89
CA ARG A 299 -15.69 7.02 -15.60
C ARG A 299 -14.51 6.78 -14.64
N PHE A 300 -13.98 5.55 -14.65
CA PHE A 300 -12.93 5.05 -13.78
C PHE A 300 -11.80 4.46 -14.65
N PRO A 301 -10.84 5.31 -15.10
CA PRO A 301 -9.83 4.89 -16.06
C PRO A 301 -8.77 3.94 -15.48
N SER A 302 -8.67 3.81 -14.15
CA SER A 302 -7.63 3.02 -13.50
C SER A 302 -8.18 1.78 -12.79
N LEU A 303 -7.42 0.69 -12.83
CA LEU A 303 -7.74 -0.57 -12.17
C LEU A 303 -6.86 -0.72 -10.92
N VAL A 304 -7.45 -1.16 -9.80
CA VAL A 304 -6.71 -1.44 -8.56
C VAL A 304 -7.02 -2.81 -7.99
N GLN A 305 -6.03 -3.40 -7.34
CA GLN A 305 -6.16 -4.64 -6.59
C GLN A 305 -5.34 -4.60 -5.31
N LEU A 306 -6.00 -4.87 -4.19
CA LEU A 306 -5.39 -4.89 -2.87
C LEU A 306 -5.61 -6.24 -2.19
N GLY A 307 -4.64 -6.66 -1.40
CA GLY A 307 -4.78 -7.84 -0.56
C GLY A 307 -3.83 -7.85 0.60
N THR A 308 -4.34 -8.19 1.77
CA THR A 308 -3.55 -8.39 2.98
C THR A 308 -3.68 -9.82 3.49
N ALA A 309 -2.65 -10.27 4.21
CA ALA A 309 -2.65 -11.55 4.89
C ALA A 309 -3.59 -11.50 6.10
N PRO A 310 -4.26 -12.60 6.49
CA PRO A 310 -5.09 -12.65 7.70
C PRO A 310 -4.36 -12.30 9.00
N ARG A 311 -3.02 -12.39 9.03
CA ARG A 311 -2.21 -11.96 10.17
C ARG A 311 -2.14 -10.44 10.35
N VAL A 312 -2.50 -9.67 9.32
CA VAL A 312 -2.58 -8.21 9.39
C VAL A 312 -3.90 -7.85 10.07
N LEU A 313 -3.85 -7.67 11.38
CA LEU A 313 -5.02 -7.28 12.19
C LEU A 313 -5.27 -5.77 12.14
N ASP A 314 -4.25 -4.98 11.79
CA ASP A 314 -4.34 -3.53 11.73
C ASP A 314 -4.97 -3.06 10.41
N VAL A 315 -6.24 -2.66 10.50
CA VAL A 315 -6.99 -2.08 9.37
C VAL A 315 -6.32 -0.79 8.87
N GLY A 316 -5.63 -0.04 9.76
CA GLY A 316 -4.92 1.19 9.41
C GLY A 316 -3.78 0.96 8.42
N ALA A 317 -3.04 -0.15 8.56
CA ALA A 317 -1.97 -0.51 7.66
C ALA A 317 -2.49 -0.84 6.25
N SER A 318 -3.59 -1.59 6.17
CA SER A 318 -4.25 -1.94 4.89
C SER A 318 -4.77 -0.69 4.16
N ARG A 319 -5.28 0.29 4.90
CA ARG A 319 -5.74 1.57 4.36
C ARG A 319 -4.59 2.48 3.94
N SER A 320 -3.52 2.54 4.72
CA SER A 320 -2.31 3.29 4.35
C SER A 320 -1.75 2.82 3.00
N LEU A 321 -1.82 1.50 2.77
CA LEU A 321 -1.47 0.89 1.50
C LEU A 321 -2.41 1.31 0.36
N ALA A 322 -3.73 1.38 0.61
CA ALA A 322 -4.69 1.93 -0.35
C ALA A 322 -4.45 3.41 -0.66
N LEU A 323 -4.29 4.24 0.39
CA LEU A 323 -4.01 5.67 0.28
C LEU A 323 -2.77 5.94 -0.57
N CYS A 324 -1.70 5.15 -0.38
CA CYS A 324 -0.49 5.29 -1.16
C CYS A 324 -0.71 4.96 -2.65
N LEU A 325 -1.38 3.85 -2.96
CA LEU A 325 -1.68 3.47 -4.35
C LEU A 325 -2.57 4.52 -5.05
N LEU A 326 -3.64 4.95 -4.38
CA LEU A 326 -4.55 5.94 -4.93
C LEU A 326 -3.85 7.29 -5.12
N SER A 327 -2.96 7.67 -4.20
CA SER A 327 -2.11 8.85 -4.32
C SER A 327 -1.21 8.80 -5.55
N ALA A 328 -0.56 7.65 -5.79
CA ALA A 328 0.28 7.45 -6.96
C ALA A 328 -0.50 7.54 -8.28
N LEU A 329 -1.67 6.90 -8.35
CA LEU A 329 -2.54 6.96 -9.53
C LEU A 329 -3.09 8.37 -9.77
N ARG A 330 -3.49 9.06 -8.71
CA ARG A 330 -4.01 10.43 -8.76
C ARG A 330 -2.93 11.44 -9.17
N ALA A 331 -1.71 11.28 -8.67
CA ALA A 331 -0.54 12.09 -9.05
C ALA A 331 -0.27 12.03 -10.55
N ASN A 332 -0.48 10.85 -11.15
CA ASN A 332 -0.31 10.61 -12.59
C ASN A 332 -1.60 10.82 -13.41
N GLY A 333 -2.58 11.55 -12.86
CA GLY A 333 -3.72 12.07 -13.62
C GLY A 333 -4.97 11.21 -13.62
N SER A 334 -5.01 10.12 -12.84
CA SER A 334 -6.23 9.31 -12.72
C SER A 334 -7.40 10.12 -12.13
N ARG A 335 -8.58 9.94 -12.73
CA ARG A 335 -9.83 10.60 -12.31
C ARG A 335 -10.70 9.70 -11.43
N GLY A 336 -10.40 8.41 -11.37
CA GLY A 336 -11.19 7.42 -10.66
C GLY A 336 -10.62 6.02 -10.83
N VAL A 337 -10.92 5.16 -9.87
CA VAL A 337 -10.46 3.77 -9.86
C VAL A 337 -11.63 2.81 -9.78
N PHE A 338 -11.47 1.59 -10.30
CA PHE A 338 -12.37 0.48 -10.02
C PHE A 338 -11.55 -0.76 -9.63
N CYS A 339 -12.21 -1.71 -8.98
CA CYS A 339 -11.65 -3.01 -8.66
C CYS A 339 -12.61 -4.13 -9.07
N GLN A 340 -12.08 -5.33 -9.25
CA GLN A 340 -12.88 -6.54 -9.47
C GLN A 340 -12.79 -7.40 -8.22
N VAL A 341 -13.95 -7.73 -7.65
CA VAL A 341 -14.07 -8.53 -6.42
C VAL A 341 -15.07 -9.64 -6.70
N SER A 342 -14.79 -10.83 -6.17
CA SER A 342 -15.73 -11.94 -6.23
C SER A 342 -16.85 -11.72 -5.21
N ASP A 343 -18.10 -12.01 -5.60
CA ASP A 343 -19.26 -11.93 -4.70
C ASP A 343 -19.12 -12.80 -3.44
N ALA A 344 -18.30 -13.85 -3.52
CA ALA A 344 -17.99 -14.72 -2.38
C ALA A 344 -17.02 -14.07 -1.36
N ASP A 345 -16.20 -13.10 -1.77
CA ASP A 345 -15.19 -12.46 -0.91
C ASP A 345 -15.79 -11.27 -0.13
N ARG A 346 -16.63 -11.61 0.86
CA ARG A 346 -17.28 -10.62 1.73
C ARG A 346 -16.29 -9.71 2.48
N GLN A 347 -15.08 -10.20 2.77
CA GLN A 347 -14.07 -9.40 3.46
C GLN A 347 -13.56 -8.26 2.56
N GLN A 348 -13.24 -8.57 1.30
CA GLN A 348 -12.86 -7.52 0.35
C GLN A 348 -14.00 -6.55 0.06
N LEU A 349 -15.22 -7.06 -0.14
CA LEU A 349 -16.39 -6.19 -0.36
C LEU A 349 -16.57 -5.23 0.82
N SER A 350 -16.48 -5.73 2.06
CA SER A 350 -16.54 -4.89 3.26
C SER A 350 -15.38 -3.89 3.33
N PHE A 351 -14.17 -4.29 2.94
CA PHE A 351 -13.00 -3.41 2.92
C PHE A 351 -13.17 -2.27 1.92
N TYR A 352 -13.49 -2.57 0.66
CA TYR A 352 -13.69 -1.55 -0.38
C TYR A 352 -14.90 -0.67 -0.10
N SER A 353 -16.01 -1.22 0.37
CA SER A 353 -17.20 -0.42 0.74
C SER A 353 -16.91 0.60 1.86
N LYS A 354 -15.90 0.33 2.69
CA LYS A 354 -15.44 1.25 3.74
C LYS A 354 -14.45 2.28 3.25
N LEU A 355 -13.91 2.19 2.03
CA LEU A 355 -12.98 3.18 1.48
C LEU A 355 -13.69 4.35 0.79
N GLY A 356 -15.02 4.31 0.67
CA GLY A 356 -15.81 5.18 -0.20
C GLY A 356 -16.00 4.57 -1.59
#